data_AF-A0A803K2H4-F1
#
_entry.id   AF-A0A803K2H4-F1
#
_cell.length_a   1.000
_cell.length_b   1.000
_cell.length_c   1.000
_cell.angle_alpha   90.00
_cell.angle_beta   90.00
_cell.angle_gamma   90.00
#
_symmetry.space_group_name_H-M   'P 1'
#
loop_
_entity.id
_entity.type
_entity.pdbx_description
1 polymer ?
#
loop_
_entity_poly.entity_id
_entity_poly.type
_entity_poly.pdbx_seq_one_letter_code
_entity_poly.pdbx_strand_id
1 'polypeptide(L)'
;MSRALSLILLMVPLLLVLSSGGSHAYPLLKKGGEHLLNEMLMKNDCLAPEEKHECFPRLPRISWAFDTYQVEAAVGAAIQFLRETFRFYNENFEALGLSQELGHELLQLLDRLIEEWAPYVTDTTVNEDVSQGISEFYRLLIKLVRKEGNAACVLSVISENLYQVAHLLSRVQKHLLVNETSRVGYFKDE
;
A
#
# COMPACT_ATOMS: atom_id res chain seq x y z
N MET A 1 32.08 -2.49 48.62
CA MET A 1 32.13 -2.15 47.18
C MET A 1 30.94 -2.78 46.44
N SER A 2 29.71 -2.25 46.58
CA SER A 2 28.52 -2.92 46.01
C SER A 2 27.44 -2.00 45.43
N ARG A 3 27.38 -0.71 45.79
CA ARG A 3 26.34 0.21 45.28
C ARG A 3 26.67 0.89 43.94
N ALA A 4 27.94 1.17 43.66
CA ALA A 4 28.36 1.81 42.41
C ALA A 4 28.23 0.89 41.18
N LEU A 5 28.56 -0.39 41.33
CA LEU A 5 28.41 -1.40 40.26
C LEU A 5 26.95 -1.63 39.88
N SER A 6 26.03 -1.55 40.85
CA SER A 6 24.60 -1.76 40.63
C SER A 6 23.95 -0.61 39.83
N LEU A 7 24.41 0.63 40.05
CA LEU A 7 23.96 1.80 39.27
C LEU A 7 24.50 1.78 37.84
N ILE A 8 25.74 1.34 37.63
CA ILE A 8 26.32 1.20 36.28
C ILE A 8 25.56 0.14 35.48
N LEU A 9 25.20 -0.99 36.09
CA LEU A 9 24.43 -2.06 35.43
C LEU A 9 22.98 -1.66 35.09
N LEU A 10 22.38 -0.69 35.79
CA LEU A 10 21.04 -0.18 35.50
C LEU A 10 21.03 0.95 34.46
N MET A 11 22.16 1.67 34.31
CA MET A 11 22.28 2.76 33.33
C MET A 11 22.60 2.24 31.91
N VAL A 12 23.24 1.07 31.78
CA VAL A 12 23.55 0.46 30.46
C VAL A 12 22.28 0.08 29.67
N PRO A 13 21.26 -0.58 30.27
CA PRO A 13 19.99 -0.84 29.58
C PRO A 13 19.25 0.46 29.23
N LEU A 14 19.28 1.46 30.12
CA LEU A 14 18.58 2.73 29.89
C LEU A 14 19.23 3.56 28.77
N LEU A 15 20.56 3.52 28.66
CA LEU A 15 21.30 4.15 27.58
C LEU A 15 21.14 3.39 26.24
N LEU A 16 20.96 2.07 26.26
CA LEU A 16 20.62 1.29 25.06
C LEU A 16 19.19 1.58 24.58
N VAL A 17 18.24 1.80 25.48
CA VAL A 17 16.85 2.18 25.16
C VAL A 17 16.75 3.65 24.72
N LEU A 18 17.59 4.55 25.24
CA LEU A 18 17.63 5.96 24.81
C LEU A 18 18.47 6.18 23.54
N SER A 19 19.42 5.29 23.24
CA SER A 19 20.20 5.30 22.00
C SER A 19 19.46 4.67 20.81
N SER A 20 18.30 4.04 21.04
CA SER A 20 17.40 3.60 19.97
C SER A 20 16.51 4.73 19.46
N GLY A 21 16.95 5.99 19.56
CA GLY A 21 16.64 7.01 18.57
C GLY A 21 17.29 6.66 17.22
N GLY A 22 17.08 5.42 16.78
CA GLY A 22 17.55 4.93 15.50
C GLY A 22 16.78 5.69 14.45
N SER A 23 17.49 6.45 13.61
CA SER A 23 17.01 6.80 12.28
C SER A 23 16.27 5.57 11.75
N HIS A 24 14.94 5.65 11.58
CA HIS A 24 14.13 4.60 10.98
C HIS A 24 14.71 4.30 9.60
N ALA A 25 15.69 3.39 9.56
CA ALA A 25 16.26 2.88 8.35
C ALA A 25 15.20 1.91 7.85
N TYR A 26 14.37 2.38 6.94
CA TYR A 26 13.44 1.51 6.25
C TYR A 26 14.20 0.30 5.69
N PRO A 27 13.62 -0.91 5.75
CA PRO A 27 14.22 -2.07 5.11
C PRO A 27 14.56 -1.76 3.66
N LEU A 28 15.63 -2.36 3.15
CA LEU A 28 16.01 -2.13 1.75
C LEU A 28 14.90 -2.69 0.84
N LEU A 29 14.27 -1.83 0.05
CA LEU A 29 13.31 -2.26 -0.97
C LEU A 29 14.09 -3.05 -2.00
N LYS A 30 13.81 -4.35 -2.11
CA LYS A 30 14.43 -5.17 -3.15
C LYS A 30 14.09 -4.52 -4.50
N LYS A 31 15.02 -4.57 -5.46
CA LYS A 31 14.84 -4.08 -6.84
C LYS A 31 13.59 -4.65 -7.57
N GLY A 32 12.81 -5.54 -6.96
CA GLY A 32 11.61 -6.16 -7.49
C GLY A 32 10.29 -5.38 -7.29
N GLY A 33 10.25 -4.31 -6.48
CA GLY A 33 8.99 -3.60 -6.21
C GLY A 33 8.31 -2.99 -7.44
N GLU A 34 9.08 -2.39 -8.36
CA GLU A 34 8.52 -1.87 -9.63
C GLU A 34 8.01 -3.01 -10.53
N HIS A 35 8.65 -4.18 -10.47
CA HIS A 35 8.21 -5.34 -11.25
C HIS A 35 6.83 -5.82 -10.79
N LEU A 36 6.61 -5.93 -9.47
CA LEU A 36 5.32 -6.35 -8.92
C LEU A 36 4.21 -5.31 -9.18
N LEU A 37 4.52 -4.01 -9.12
CA LEU A 37 3.57 -2.96 -9.48
C LEU A 37 3.19 -3.03 -10.97
N ASN A 38 4.17 -3.25 -11.86
CA ASN A 38 3.90 -3.40 -13.29
C ASN A 38 3.10 -4.67 -13.60
N GLU A 39 3.43 -5.79 -12.93
CA GLU A 39 2.66 -7.03 -13.04
C GLU A 39 1.19 -6.80 -12.62
N MET A 40 0.97 -6.03 -11.55
CA MET A 40 -0.38 -5.70 -11.06
C MET A 40 -1.16 -4.89 -12.08
N LEU A 41 -0.54 -3.84 -12.64
CA LEU A 41 -1.20 -3.02 -13.66
C LEU A 41 -1.49 -3.83 -14.93
N MET A 42 -0.56 -4.66 -15.39
CA MET A 42 -0.79 -5.54 -16.54
C MET A 42 -1.96 -6.50 -16.32
N LYS A 43 -2.04 -7.14 -15.15
CA LYS A 43 -3.16 -8.04 -14.82
C LYS A 43 -4.46 -7.27 -14.69
N ASN A 44 -4.43 -6.07 -14.12
CA ASN A 44 -5.58 -5.19 -14.03
C ASN A 44 -6.07 -4.72 -15.40
N ASP A 45 -5.19 -4.49 -16.37
CA ASP A 45 -5.58 -4.12 -17.74
C ASP A 45 -6.33 -5.26 -18.45
N CYS A 46 -6.04 -6.52 -18.10
CA CYS A 46 -6.84 -7.66 -18.57
C CYS A 46 -8.27 -7.69 -17.98
N LEU A 47 -8.51 -6.98 -16.88
CA LEU A 47 -9.81 -6.86 -16.21
C LEU A 47 -10.57 -5.60 -16.63
N ALA A 48 -9.86 -4.60 -17.14
CA ALA A 48 -10.44 -3.32 -17.49
C ALA A 48 -11.39 -3.51 -18.68
N PRO A 49 -12.65 -3.07 -18.57
CA PRO A 49 -13.56 -3.09 -19.70
C PRO A 49 -13.03 -2.18 -20.81
N GLU A 50 -13.19 -2.60 -22.07
CA GLU A 50 -12.76 -1.84 -23.25
C GLU A 50 -13.44 -0.45 -23.31
N GLU A 51 -14.66 -0.33 -22.75
CA GLU A 51 -15.40 0.91 -22.64
C GLU A 51 -15.49 1.40 -21.19
N LYS A 52 -15.26 2.70 -20.98
CA LYS A 52 -15.48 3.36 -19.69
C LYS A 52 -16.99 3.50 -19.44
N HIS A 53 -17.53 2.62 -18.62
CA HIS A 53 -18.91 2.73 -18.15
C HIS A 53 -18.98 3.63 -16.91
N GLU A 54 -19.90 4.59 -16.91
CA GLU A 54 -20.20 5.36 -15.70
C GLU A 54 -21.00 4.51 -14.71
N CYS A 55 -20.62 4.53 -13.43
CA CYS A 55 -21.42 3.91 -12.37
C CYS A 55 -22.67 4.72 -12.07
N PHE A 56 -23.79 4.03 -11.82
CA PHE A 56 -25.04 4.66 -11.39
C PHE A 56 -25.56 4.07 -10.06
N PRO A 57 -25.59 4.86 -8.97
CA PRO A 57 -25.13 6.25 -8.86
C PRO A 57 -23.63 6.43 -9.05
N ARG A 58 -23.22 7.66 -9.40
CA ARG A 58 -21.81 8.05 -9.54
C ARG A 58 -21.08 7.86 -8.20
N LEU A 59 -19.91 7.25 -8.27
CA LEU A 59 -19.06 7.02 -7.09
C LEU A 59 -18.26 8.27 -6.71
N PRO A 60 -18.00 8.49 -5.41
CA PRO A 60 -17.10 9.54 -4.97
C PRO A 60 -15.67 9.24 -5.40
N ARG A 61 -14.91 10.28 -5.74
CA ARG A 61 -13.47 10.16 -6.00
C ARG A 61 -12.72 10.03 -4.68
N ILE A 62 -11.75 9.13 -4.64
CA ILE A 62 -10.89 8.93 -3.47
C ILE A 62 -9.42 9.32 -3.72
N SER A 63 -9.13 10.06 -4.79
CA SER A 63 -7.77 10.50 -5.10
C SER A 63 -7.10 11.29 -3.97
N TRP A 64 -7.90 11.93 -3.11
CA TRP A 64 -7.44 12.60 -1.90
C TRP A 64 -6.73 11.65 -0.92
N ALA A 65 -7.08 10.36 -0.90
CA ALA A 65 -6.44 9.36 -0.05
C ALA A 65 -4.97 9.08 -0.44
N PHE A 66 -4.61 9.41 -1.69
CA PHE A 66 -3.28 9.19 -2.26
C PHE A 66 -2.47 10.48 -2.38
N ASP A 67 -3.02 11.61 -1.92
CA ASP A 67 -2.37 12.93 -1.98
C ASP A 67 -1.56 13.18 -0.70
N THR A 68 -0.44 12.46 -0.58
CA THR A 68 0.51 12.66 0.52
C THR A 68 1.96 12.56 0.02
N TYR A 69 2.85 13.21 0.76
CA TYR A 69 4.29 13.20 0.56
C TYR A 69 5.04 12.44 1.66
N GLN A 70 4.36 12.09 2.75
CA GLN A 70 4.97 11.32 3.83
C GLN A 70 5.01 9.84 3.44
N VAL A 71 6.21 9.23 3.50
CA VAL A 71 6.43 7.84 3.08
C VAL A 71 5.49 6.87 3.79
N GLU A 72 5.44 6.91 5.12
CA GLU A 72 4.64 5.95 5.90
C GLU A 72 3.13 6.12 5.65
N ALA A 73 2.66 7.37 5.56
CA ALA A 73 1.26 7.65 5.23
C ALA A 73 0.90 7.20 3.80
N ALA A 74 1.82 7.42 2.85
CA ALA A 74 1.65 6.98 1.46
C ALA A 74 1.56 5.46 1.36
N VAL A 75 2.47 4.74 2.02
CA VAL A 75 2.46 3.28 2.02
C VAL A 75 1.26 2.75 2.80
N GLY A 76 0.89 3.37 3.92
CA GLY A 76 -0.29 3.01 4.70
C GLY A 76 -1.59 3.11 3.88
N ALA A 77 -1.78 4.23 3.17
CA ALA A 77 -2.93 4.41 2.29
C ALA A 77 -2.95 3.39 1.14
N ALA A 78 -1.79 3.11 0.52
CA ALA A 78 -1.65 2.11 -0.53
C ALA A 78 -2.00 0.71 -0.03
N ILE A 79 -1.43 0.27 1.10
CA ILE A 79 -1.73 -1.04 1.70
C ILE A 79 -3.20 -1.17 2.07
N GLN A 80 -3.81 -0.14 2.65
CA GLN A 80 -5.22 -0.16 2.98
C GLN A 80 -6.09 -0.31 1.73
N PHE A 81 -5.76 0.41 0.65
CA PHE A 81 -6.44 0.24 -0.62
C PHE A 81 -6.28 -1.18 -1.17
N LEU A 82 -5.05 -1.71 -1.23
CA LEU A 82 -4.75 -3.06 -1.72
C LEU A 82 -5.47 -4.16 -0.92
N ARG A 83 -5.55 -4.02 0.41
CA ARG A 83 -6.28 -4.95 1.30
C ARG A 83 -7.77 -4.97 1.02
N GLU A 84 -8.37 -3.80 0.83
CA GLU A 84 -9.79 -3.71 0.48
C GLU A 84 -10.04 -4.20 -0.95
N THR A 85 -9.11 -3.96 -1.89
CA THR A 85 -9.13 -4.54 -3.24
C THR A 85 -9.13 -6.06 -3.18
N PHE A 86 -8.20 -6.64 -2.41
CA PHE A 86 -8.09 -8.08 -2.21
C PHE A 86 -9.40 -8.66 -1.68
N ARG A 87 -9.93 -8.07 -0.60
CA ARG A 87 -11.20 -8.51 0.00
C ARG A 87 -12.34 -8.44 -1.00
N PHE A 88 -12.44 -7.33 -1.72
CA PHE A 88 -13.48 -7.10 -2.70
C PHE A 88 -13.49 -8.16 -3.81
N TYR A 89 -12.33 -8.43 -4.42
CA TYR A 89 -12.24 -9.44 -5.47
C TYR A 89 -12.53 -10.84 -4.95
N ASN A 90 -11.99 -11.19 -3.77
CA ASN A 90 -12.23 -12.49 -3.14
C ASN A 90 -13.72 -12.75 -2.88
N GLU A 91 -14.48 -11.71 -2.51
CA GLU A 91 -15.91 -11.83 -2.20
C GLU A 91 -16.84 -11.65 -3.41
N ASN A 92 -16.38 -11.04 -4.51
CA ASN A 92 -17.26 -10.60 -5.60
C ASN A 92 -16.81 -11.06 -7.00
N PHE A 93 -15.87 -12.00 -7.13
CA PHE A 93 -15.36 -12.44 -8.45
C PHE A 93 -16.46 -12.89 -9.42
N GLU A 94 -17.47 -13.62 -8.94
CA GLU A 94 -18.60 -14.09 -9.76
C GLU A 94 -19.44 -12.92 -10.28
N ALA A 95 -19.75 -11.96 -9.41
CA ALA A 95 -20.52 -10.76 -9.77
C ALA A 95 -19.78 -9.86 -10.76
N LEU A 96 -18.45 -9.97 -10.81
CA LEU A 96 -17.59 -9.27 -11.77
C LEU A 96 -17.42 -10.03 -13.09
N GLY A 97 -17.94 -11.26 -13.20
CA GLY A 97 -17.77 -12.10 -14.39
C GLY A 97 -16.33 -12.55 -14.64
N LEU A 98 -15.49 -12.60 -13.59
CA LEU A 98 -14.08 -12.97 -13.72
C LEU A 98 -13.89 -14.49 -13.66
N SER A 99 -12.87 -15.00 -14.37
CA SER A 99 -12.48 -16.40 -14.25
C SER A 99 -11.78 -16.66 -12.90
N GLN A 100 -11.92 -17.88 -12.37
CA GLN A 100 -11.28 -18.26 -11.10
C GLN A 100 -9.75 -18.18 -11.18
N GLU A 101 -9.16 -18.56 -12.31
CA GLU A 101 -7.71 -18.49 -12.54
C GLU A 101 -7.21 -17.04 -12.44
N LEU A 102 -7.83 -16.14 -13.18
CA LEU A 102 -7.46 -14.72 -13.18
C LEU A 102 -7.67 -14.07 -11.80
N GLY A 103 -8.77 -14.43 -11.11
CA GLY A 103 -9.01 -14.01 -9.74
C GLY A 103 -7.92 -14.48 -8.78
N HIS A 104 -7.50 -15.74 -8.87
CA HIS A 104 -6.47 -16.29 -8.00
C HIS A 104 -5.11 -15.61 -8.21
N GLU A 105 -4.69 -15.44 -9.46
CA GLU A 105 -3.44 -14.72 -9.79
C GLU A 105 -3.43 -13.30 -9.25
N LEU A 106 -4.55 -12.58 -9.39
CA LEU A 106 -4.68 -11.22 -8.90
C LEU A 106 -4.60 -11.16 -7.37
N LEU A 107 -5.29 -12.06 -6.67
CA LEU A 107 -5.25 -12.12 -5.21
C LEU A 107 -3.84 -12.43 -4.69
N GLN A 108 -3.13 -13.37 -5.30
CA GLN A 108 -1.73 -13.66 -4.95
C GLN A 108 -0.81 -12.46 -5.17
N LEU A 109 -1.04 -11.69 -6.23
CA LEU A 109 -0.24 -10.51 -6.54
C LEU A 109 -0.50 -9.36 -5.57
N LEU A 110 -1.77 -9.12 -5.21
CA LEU A 110 -2.14 -8.14 -4.20
C LEU A 110 -1.54 -8.49 -2.83
N ASP A 111 -1.58 -9.77 -2.44
CA ASP A 111 -1.01 -10.25 -1.17
C ASP A 111 0.51 -10.03 -1.12
N ARG A 112 1.23 -10.41 -2.18
CA ARG A 112 2.69 -10.15 -2.31
C ARG A 112 3.03 -8.67 -2.21
N LEU A 113 2.24 -7.80 -2.83
CA LEU A 113 2.44 -6.35 -2.71
C LEU A 113 2.20 -5.87 -1.28
N ILE A 114 1.15 -6.34 -0.60
CA ILE A 114 0.90 -5.99 0.80
C ILE A 114 2.08 -6.42 1.67
N GLU A 115 2.59 -7.63 1.50
CA GLU A 115 3.73 -8.15 2.26
C GLU A 115 5.03 -7.37 1.99
N GLU A 116 5.31 -7.00 0.73
CA GLU A 116 6.51 -6.25 0.36
C GLU A 116 6.55 -4.86 1.02
N TRP A 117 5.38 -4.21 1.10
CA TRP A 117 5.26 -2.83 1.57
C TRP A 117 4.92 -2.74 3.07
N ALA A 118 4.43 -3.80 3.70
CA ALA A 118 4.07 -3.82 5.13
C ALA A 118 5.17 -3.30 6.09
N PRO A 119 6.47 -3.59 5.88
CA PRO A 119 7.52 -3.12 6.79
C PRO A 119 7.74 -1.60 6.83
N TYR A 120 7.15 -0.84 5.90
CA TYR A 120 7.30 0.62 5.83
C TYR A 120 6.18 1.37 6.56
N VAL A 121 5.20 0.63 7.11
CA VAL A 121 4.10 1.19 7.89
C VAL A 121 4.38 0.91 9.36
N THR A 122 4.40 1.97 10.17
CA THR A 122 4.35 1.84 11.63
C THR A 122 2.90 1.96 12.10
N ASP A 123 2.52 1.25 13.17
CA ASP A 123 1.14 1.25 13.71
C ASP A 123 0.62 2.67 14.05
N THR A 124 1.50 3.65 14.20
CA THR A 124 1.19 5.02 14.60
C THR A 124 0.85 5.98 13.46
N THR A 125 1.00 5.59 12.19
CA THR A 125 0.92 6.53 11.05
C THR A 125 -0.13 6.22 10.00
N VAL A 126 -0.92 5.16 10.20
CA VAL A 126 -2.11 4.94 9.36
C VAL A 126 -3.15 6.00 9.74
N ASN A 127 -3.33 6.99 8.88
CA ASN A 127 -4.34 8.02 9.08
C ASN A 127 -5.73 7.37 9.11
N GLU A 128 -6.39 7.40 10.26
CA GLU A 128 -7.72 6.79 10.47
C GLU A 128 -8.75 7.31 9.48
N ASP A 129 -8.73 8.62 9.17
CA ASP A 129 -9.65 9.23 8.22
C ASP A 129 -9.46 8.66 6.80
N VAL A 130 -8.21 8.48 6.38
CA VAL A 130 -7.87 7.89 5.08
C VAL A 130 -8.35 6.45 5.02
N SER A 131 -8.06 5.67 6.07
CA SER A 131 -8.46 4.27 6.12
C SER A 131 -9.96 4.09 6.11
N GLN A 132 -10.68 4.89 6.91
CA GLN A 132 -12.13 4.87 6.95
C GLN A 132 -12.72 5.27 5.59
N GLY A 133 -12.20 6.33 4.94
CA GLY A 133 -12.67 6.76 3.64
C GLY A 133 -12.49 5.69 2.55
N ILE A 134 -11.36 4.97 2.55
CA ILE A 134 -11.13 3.85 1.63
C ILE A 134 -12.14 2.72 1.91
N SER A 135 -12.34 2.33 3.17
CA SER A 135 -13.30 1.27 3.52
C SER A 135 -14.74 1.65 3.16
N GLU A 136 -15.14 2.91 3.37
CA GLU A 136 -16.46 3.42 2.97
C GLU A 136 -16.65 3.38 1.46
N PHE A 137 -15.62 3.74 0.70
CA PHE A 137 -15.62 3.61 -0.75
C PHE A 137 -15.85 2.16 -1.19
N TYR A 138 -15.15 1.18 -0.61
CA TYR A 138 -15.37 -0.23 -0.93
C TYR A 138 -16.75 -0.75 -0.53
N ARG A 139 -17.31 -0.28 0.59
CA ARG A 139 -18.71 -0.57 0.94
C ARG A 139 -19.69 -0.09 -0.13
N LEU A 140 -19.41 1.02 -0.82
CA LEU A 140 -20.21 1.48 -1.95
C LEU A 140 -20.03 0.57 -3.18
N LEU A 141 -18.79 0.16 -3.49
CA LEU A 141 -18.52 -0.77 -4.60
C LEU A 141 -19.27 -2.10 -4.43
N ILE A 142 -19.28 -2.67 -3.22
CA ILE A 142 -20.00 -3.93 -2.91
C ILE A 142 -21.51 -3.78 -3.15
N LYS A 143 -22.08 -2.60 -2.86
CA LYS A 143 -23.49 -2.34 -3.14
C LYS A 143 -23.77 -2.18 -4.64
N LEU A 144 -22.81 -1.65 -5.40
CA LEU A 144 -22.97 -1.40 -6.84
C LEU A 144 -22.74 -2.65 -7.67
N VAL A 145 -21.71 -3.44 -7.39
CA VAL A 145 -21.38 -4.64 -8.20
C VAL A 145 -22.53 -5.64 -8.26
N ARG A 146 -23.38 -5.68 -7.22
CA ARG A 146 -24.57 -6.52 -7.15
C ARG A 146 -25.75 -6.02 -7.99
N LYS A 147 -25.68 -4.80 -8.50
CA LYS A 147 -26.71 -4.23 -9.40
C LYS A 147 -26.33 -4.53 -10.84
N GLU A 148 -27.31 -4.96 -11.62
CA GLU A 148 -27.15 -5.23 -13.04
C GLU A 148 -26.51 -4.05 -13.78
N GLY A 149 -25.58 -4.34 -14.70
CA GLY A 149 -24.88 -3.35 -15.51
C GLY A 149 -23.76 -2.57 -14.81
N ASN A 150 -23.51 -2.77 -13.51
CA ASN A 150 -22.48 -2.01 -12.78
C ASN A 150 -21.12 -2.72 -12.65
N ALA A 151 -21.01 -4.01 -13.00
CA ALA A 151 -19.74 -4.75 -12.85
C ALA A 151 -18.58 -4.07 -13.59
N ALA A 152 -18.79 -3.72 -14.86
CA ALA A 152 -17.79 -3.08 -15.70
C ALA A 152 -17.37 -1.69 -15.16
N CYS A 153 -18.34 -0.89 -14.68
CA CYS A 153 -18.03 0.42 -14.10
C CYS A 153 -17.20 0.27 -12.81
N VAL A 154 -17.52 -0.72 -11.97
CA VAL A 154 -16.80 -0.99 -10.71
C VAL A 154 -15.36 -1.42 -11.01
N LEU A 155 -15.15 -2.30 -11.98
CA LEU A 155 -13.81 -2.68 -12.45
C LEU A 155 -13.02 -1.46 -12.95
N SER A 156 -13.65 -0.60 -13.76
CA SER A 156 -13.01 0.63 -14.26
C SER A 156 -12.58 1.55 -13.11
N VAL A 157 -13.43 1.74 -12.11
CA VAL A 157 -13.13 2.59 -10.96
C VAL A 157 -12.02 2.00 -10.07
N ILE A 158 -12.02 0.69 -9.83
CA ILE A 158 -10.92 0.04 -9.09
C ILE A 158 -9.60 0.19 -9.87
N SER A 159 -9.64 -0.08 -11.18
CA SER A 159 -8.50 0.06 -12.09
C SER A 159 -7.89 1.46 -12.02
N GLU A 160 -8.70 2.52 -12.15
CA GLU A 160 -8.22 3.91 -12.06
C GLU A 160 -7.53 4.23 -10.73
N ASN A 161 -7.97 3.63 -9.62
CA ASN A 161 -7.35 3.83 -8.31
C ASN A 161 -6.11 2.95 -8.12
N LEU A 162 -6.03 1.75 -8.72
CA LEU A 162 -4.81 0.94 -8.74
C LEU A 162 -3.66 1.65 -9.47
N TYR A 163 -3.96 2.37 -10.56
CA TYR A 163 -2.98 3.24 -11.21
C TYR A 163 -2.45 4.35 -10.29
N GLN A 164 -3.33 4.96 -9.48
CA GLN A 164 -2.91 5.98 -8.51
C GLN A 164 -2.06 5.37 -7.39
N VAL A 165 -2.41 4.18 -6.89
CA VAL A 165 -1.62 3.45 -5.91
C VAL A 165 -0.24 3.08 -6.46
N ALA A 166 -0.16 2.58 -7.70
CA ALA A 166 1.12 2.26 -8.33
C ALA A 166 2.00 3.50 -8.49
N HIS A 167 1.42 4.63 -8.90
CA HIS A 167 2.13 5.90 -8.99
C HIS A 167 2.62 6.38 -7.61
N LEU A 168 1.80 6.26 -6.57
CA LEU A 168 2.16 6.61 -5.19
C LEU A 168 3.34 5.77 -4.68
N LEU A 169 3.26 4.44 -4.84
CA LEU A 169 4.31 3.51 -4.42
C LEU A 169 5.60 3.69 -5.23
N SER A 170 5.53 3.93 -6.54
CA SER A 170 6.71 4.26 -7.36
C SER A 170 7.38 5.55 -6.89
N ARG A 171 6.61 6.59 -6.53
CA ARG A 171 7.16 7.83 -5.94
C ARG A 171 7.87 7.55 -4.62
N VAL A 172 7.27 6.75 -3.74
CA VAL A 172 7.90 6.35 -2.46
C VAL A 172 9.20 5.61 -2.73
N GLN A 173 9.20 4.63 -3.63
CA GLN A 173 10.39 3.86 -3.97
C GLN A 173 11.53 4.77 -4.47
N LYS A 174 11.24 5.70 -5.38
CA LYS A 174 12.22 6.67 -5.87
C LYS A 174 12.79 7.52 -4.74
N HIS A 175 11.94 7.98 -3.81
CA HIS A 175 12.37 8.76 -2.66
C HIS A 175 13.32 7.97 -1.74
N LEU A 176 13.00 6.70 -1.47
CA LEU A 176 13.82 5.81 -0.64
C LEU A 176 15.21 5.57 -1.29
N LEU A 177 15.26 5.32 -2.61
CA LEU A 177 16.51 5.08 -3.34
C LEU A 177 17.42 6.32 -3.41
N VAL A 178 16.85 7.52 -3.56
CA VAL A 178 17.63 8.78 -3.56
C VAL A 178 18.23 9.06 -2.18
N ASN A 179 17.47 8.83 -1.12
CA ASN A 179 17.98 9.00 0.25
C ASN A 179 19.09 7.98 0.56
N GLU A 180 19.03 6.79 -0.01
CA GLU A 180 20.07 5.78 0.13
C GLU A 180 21.36 6.14 -0.61
N THR A 181 21.28 6.52 -1.88
CA THR A 181 22.45 6.94 -2.68
C THR A 181 23.16 8.16 -2.07
N SER A 182 22.38 9.08 -1.48
CA SER A 182 22.93 10.20 -0.72
C SER A 182 23.69 9.74 0.53
N ARG A 183 23.18 8.72 1.25
CA ARG A 183 23.88 8.13 2.41
C ARG A 183 25.16 7.39 2.03
N VAL A 184 25.19 6.68 0.90
CA VAL A 184 26.39 5.96 0.42
C VAL A 184 27.49 6.91 -0.04
N GLY A 185 27.15 8.10 -0.53
CA GLY A 185 28.13 9.14 -0.91
C GLY A 185 28.96 9.68 0.27
N TYR A 186 28.42 9.71 1.48
CA TYR A 186 29.13 10.18 2.68
C TYR A 186 30.15 9.18 3.25
N PHE A 187 30.14 7.92 2.81
CA PHE A 187 31.08 6.89 3.28
C PHE A 187 32.20 6.58 2.28
N LYS A 188 32.33 7.35 1.20
CA LYS A 188 33.41 7.19 0.20
C LYS A 188 34.53 8.22 0.28
N ASP A 189 34.44 9.18 1.21
CA ASP A 189 35.42 10.25 1.40
C ASP A 189 36.11 10.19 2.78
N GLU A 190 36.52 8.99 3.21
CA GLU A 190 37.52 8.81 4.30
C GLU A 190 38.69 7.93 3.84
#